data_AF-A0A953D4I6-F1
#
_entry.id   AF-A0A953D4I6-F1
#
_cell.length_a   1.000
_cell.length_b   1.000
_cell.length_c   1.000
_cell.angle_alpha   90.00
_cell.angle_beta   90.00
_cell.angle_gamma   90.00
#
_symmetry.space_group_name_H-M   'P 1'
#
loop_
_entity.id
_entity.type
_entity.pdbx_description
1 polymer ?
#
loop_
_entity_poly.entity_id
_entity_poly.type
_entity_poly.pdbx_seq_one_letter_code
_entity_poly.pdbx_strand_id
1 'polypeptide(L)'
;MGLHVHSLSNIPKSENRDYLIYLLEYGWHEPLAEALNNNFFKMAGVAAQNRAVVIKGTELAHFENEVFSWHQINNERGEDILPAVLITNAHPSYFMENNHGYSRRNGLYRESKDGELKLILIPLKRFCSNTSEVVSLIEKLFTDIEAGKDLSEFKIAKETQKGIGSAIVDALILEPNISGVGFSFKKLGSFLGKGR
;
A
#
# COMPACT_ATOMS: atom_id res chain seq x y z
N MET A 1 11.95 7.94 6.37
CA MET A 1 13.21 7.45 5.82
C MET A 1 12.89 6.95 4.43
N GLY A 2 13.80 7.10 3.47
CA GLY A 2 13.65 6.50 2.14
C GLY A 2 14.56 5.28 2.01
N LEU A 3 14.05 4.19 1.46
CA LEU A 3 14.80 2.99 1.11
C LEU A 3 14.62 2.71 -0.39
N HIS A 4 15.74 2.44 -1.05
CA HIS A 4 15.80 2.01 -2.44
C HIS A 4 16.47 0.63 -2.43
N VAL A 5 15.68 -0.43 -2.58
CA VAL A 5 16.10 -1.81 -2.29
C VAL A 5 15.88 -2.72 -3.49
N HIS A 6 16.72 -3.74 -3.61
CA HIS A 6 16.57 -4.74 -4.66
C HIS A 6 15.44 -5.74 -4.35
N SER A 7 15.31 -6.17 -3.09
CA SER A 7 14.29 -7.12 -2.63
C SER A 7 13.72 -6.72 -1.26
N LEU A 8 12.50 -7.15 -0.89
CA LEU A 8 12.00 -6.90 0.48
C LEU A 8 12.87 -7.59 1.55
N SER A 9 13.63 -8.63 1.19
CA SER A 9 14.59 -9.26 2.10
C SER A 9 15.71 -8.32 2.55
N ASN A 10 15.98 -7.25 1.79
CA ASN A 10 16.94 -6.20 2.13
C ASN A 10 16.36 -5.14 3.07
N ILE A 11 15.05 -5.18 3.39
CA ILE A 11 14.47 -4.23 4.32
C ILE A 11 14.94 -4.58 5.73
N PRO A 12 15.63 -3.67 6.42
CA PRO A 12 16.10 -3.93 7.77
C PRO A 12 14.88 -4.15 8.68
N LYS A 13 14.95 -5.16 9.55
CA LYS A 13 13.97 -5.36 10.62
C LYS A 13 13.93 -4.07 11.45
N SER A 14 12.94 -3.23 11.17
CA SER A 14 12.91 -1.89 11.72
C SER A 14 12.15 -1.91 13.02
N GLU A 15 12.87 -1.67 14.11
CA GLU A 15 12.25 -1.24 15.35
C GLU A 15 11.81 0.23 15.18
N ASN A 16 10.70 0.61 15.81
CA ASN A 16 10.25 2.00 15.88
C ASN A 16 9.72 2.63 14.57
N ARG A 17 8.92 1.89 13.79
CA ARG A 17 8.13 2.43 12.66
C ARG A 17 6.67 2.06 12.84
N ASP A 18 5.79 2.86 12.25
CA ASP A 18 4.33 2.66 12.25
C ASP A 18 3.78 2.44 10.83
N TYR A 19 4.48 2.97 9.82
CA TYR A 19 4.05 2.93 8.41
C TYR A 19 5.17 2.46 7.48
N LEU A 20 4.87 1.45 6.67
CA LEU A 20 5.66 1.03 5.51
C LEU A 20 4.89 1.40 4.25
N ILE A 21 5.51 2.21 3.40
CA ILE A 21 4.91 2.79 2.20
C ILE A 21 5.70 2.30 0.99
N TYR A 22 5.13 1.40 0.20
CA TYR A 22 5.75 0.88 -1.01
C TYR A 22 5.28 1.67 -2.23
N LEU A 23 6.24 2.13 -3.03
CA LEU A 23 6.01 2.74 -4.32
C LEU A 23 6.16 1.66 -5.39
N LEU A 24 5.08 1.38 -6.11
CA LEU A 24 5.00 0.28 -7.06
C LEU A 24 4.81 0.88 -8.46
N GLU A 25 5.86 0.88 -9.27
CA GLU A 25 5.97 1.76 -10.44
C GLU A 25 5.75 0.99 -11.76
N TYR A 26 5.98 -0.34 -11.76
CA TYR A 26 5.86 -1.22 -12.93
C TYR A 26 6.55 -0.68 -14.19
N GLY A 27 7.79 -0.22 -14.03
CA GLY A 27 8.87 -0.22 -15.03
C GLY A 27 8.72 0.44 -16.40
N TRP A 28 7.53 0.84 -16.80
CA TRP A 28 7.27 1.46 -18.09
C TRP A 28 7.18 2.96 -17.89
N HIS A 29 7.52 3.73 -18.91
CA HIS A 29 7.39 5.19 -18.87
C HIS A 29 5.90 5.54 -18.77
N GLU A 30 5.45 5.74 -17.54
CA GLU A 30 4.08 6.01 -17.15
C GLU A 30 4.11 7.34 -16.35
N PRO A 31 3.36 8.39 -16.78
CA PRO A 31 3.43 9.71 -16.15
C PRO A 31 3.09 9.77 -14.66
N LEU A 32 2.12 8.99 -14.19
CA LEU A 32 1.74 8.85 -12.77
C LEU A 32 2.86 8.17 -11.97
N ALA A 33 3.52 7.14 -12.51
CA ALA A 33 4.69 6.51 -11.90
C ALA A 33 5.89 7.48 -11.82
N GLU A 34 6.09 8.29 -12.85
CA GLU A 34 7.11 9.33 -12.86
C GLU A 34 6.82 10.42 -11.83
N ALA A 35 5.56 10.84 -11.69
CA ALA A 35 5.15 11.77 -10.64
C ALA A 35 5.42 11.22 -9.24
N LEU A 36 5.15 9.93 -9.01
CA LEU A 36 5.46 9.26 -7.75
C LEU A 36 6.97 9.27 -7.46
N ASN A 37 7.77 8.92 -8.48
CA ASN A 37 9.23 8.92 -8.44
C ASN A 37 9.83 10.28 -8.12
N ASN A 38 9.40 11.31 -8.84
CA ASN A 38 9.92 12.67 -8.69
C ASN A 38 9.65 13.24 -7.29
N ASN A 39 8.68 12.67 -6.56
CA ASN A 39 8.36 13.04 -5.18
C ASN A 39 9.05 12.15 -4.13
N PHE A 40 9.83 11.14 -4.51
CA PHE A 40 10.45 10.20 -3.58
C PHE A 40 11.26 10.88 -2.48
N PHE A 41 12.12 11.84 -2.81
CA PHE A 41 12.95 12.52 -1.81
C PHE A 41 12.12 13.36 -0.82
N LYS A 42 11.06 14.02 -1.28
CA LYS A 42 10.12 14.74 -0.42
C LYS A 42 9.43 13.77 0.55
N MET A 43 8.88 12.68 0.03
CA MET A 43 8.23 11.63 0.82
C MET A 43 9.20 11.01 1.84
N ALA A 44 10.42 10.69 1.42
CA ALA A 44 11.46 10.12 2.27
C ALA A 44 11.84 11.06 3.43
N GLY A 45 11.92 12.37 3.15
CA GLY A 45 12.18 13.43 4.10
C GLY A 45 11.10 13.52 5.17
N VAL A 46 9.83 13.62 4.77
CA VAL A 46 8.70 13.61 5.72
C VAL A 46 8.69 12.31 6.53
N ALA A 47 8.82 11.17 5.86
CA ALA A 47 8.83 9.88 6.54
C ALA A 47 9.96 9.77 7.58
N ALA A 48 11.10 10.46 7.40
CA ALA A 48 12.25 10.36 8.31
C ALA A 48 11.95 10.97 9.68
N GLN A 49 11.00 11.90 9.73
CA GLN A 49 10.59 12.58 10.94
C GLN A 49 9.33 11.97 11.57
N ASN A 50 8.62 11.09 10.84
CA ASN A 50 7.26 10.66 11.18
C ASN A 50 7.10 9.13 11.28
N ARG A 51 8.10 8.43 11.85
CA ARG A 51 8.05 6.97 12.11
C ARG A 51 7.63 6.13 10.88
N ALA A 52 7.92 6.62 9.69
CA ALA A 52 7.52 5.99 8.44
C ALA A 52 8.73 5.63 7.59
N VAL A 53 8.54 4.68 6.68
CA VAL A 53 9.54 4.31 5.68
C VAL A 53 8.87 4.27 4.32
N VAL A 54 9.47 4.99 3.38
CA VAL A 54 9.10 4.97 1.96
C VAL A 54 10.08 4.04 1.26
N ILE A 55 9.57 3.10 0.48
CA ILE A 55 10.34 1.99 -0.07
C ILE A 55 10.03 1.91 -1.56
N LYS A 56 11.07 1.86 -2.39
CA LYS A 56 10.95 1.56 -3.82
C LYS A 56 11.99 0.52 -4.26
N GLY A 57 11.67 -0.18 -5.33
CA GLY A 57 12.55 -1.16 -5.96
C GLY A 57 13.69 -0.50 -6.75
N THR A 58 14.90 -1.08 -6.72
CA THR A 58 15.99 -0.72 -7.63
C THR A 58 15.82 -1.33 -9.01
N GLU A 59 15.08 -2.43 -9.09
CA GLU A 59 14.78 -3.14 -10.32
C GLU A 59 13.28 -3.18 -10.55
N LEU A 60 12.92 -2.87 -11.79
CA LEU A 60 11.55 -2.80 -12.24
C LEU A 60 10.94 -4.20 -12.32
N ALA A 61 9.67 -4.30 -11.93
CA ALA A 61 8.83 -5.50 -11.93
C ALA A 61 9.25 -6.60 -10.95
N HIS A 62 10.54 -6.81 -10.66
CA HIS A 62 10.98 -7.79 -9.66
C HIS A 62 10.47 -7.44 -8.27
N PHE A 63 10.76 -6.22 -7.82
CA PHE A 63 10.33 -5.75 -6.51
C PHE A 63 8.81 -5.76 -6.36
N GLU A 64 8.08 -5.28 -7.35
CA GLU A 64 6.60 -5.24 -7.32
C GLU A 64 5.98 -6.64 -7.34
N ASN A 65 6.55 -7.57 -8.12
CA ASN A 65 6.10 -8.95 -8.13
C ASN A 65 6.31 -9.60 -6.77
N GLU A 66 7.44 -9.33 -6.12
CA GLU A 66 7.65 -9.83 -4.77
C GLU A 66 6.64 -9.19 -3.80
N VAL A 67 6.44 -7.86 -3.81
CA VAL A 67 5.43 -7.17 -2.97
C VAL A 67 4.03 -7.77 -3.18
N PHE A 68 3.60 -7.98 -4.42
CA PHE A 68 2.28 -8.54 -4.72
C PHE A 68 2.16 -10.00 -4.29
N SER A 69 3.16 -10.83 -4.58
CA SER A 69 3.21 -12.22 -4.12
C SER A 69 3.13 -12.29 -2.60
N TRP A 70 3.85 -11.40 -1.91
CA TRP A 70 4.00 -11.40 -0.46
C TRP A 70 2.79 -10.87 0.28
N HIS A 71 2.10 -9.86 -0.25
CA HIS A 71 0.82 -9.42 0.29
C HIS A 71 -0.36 -10.31 -0.13
N GLN A 72 -0.06 -11.49 -0.70
CA GLN A 72 -1.05 -12.45 -1.21
C GLN A 72 -2.06 -11.79 -2.14
N ILE A 73 -1.58 -10.85 -2.96
CA ILE A 73 -2.39 -10.16 -3.96
C ILE A 73 -2.56 -11.12 -5.14
N ASN A 74 -3.52 -12.03 -5.00
CA ASN A 74 -3.72 -13.12 -5.94
C ASN A 74 -4.82 -12.79 -6.96
N ASN A 75 -4.65 -13.33 -8.18
CA ASN A 75 -5.61 -13.32 -9.29
C ASN A 75 -5.82 -12.01 -10.08
N GLU A 76 -4.96 -11.00 -9.92
CA GLU A 76 -4.99 -9.77 -10.74
C GLU A 76 -3.79 -9.70 -11.66
N ARG A 77 -3.96 -9.09 -12.83
CA ARG A 77 -2.82 -8.72 -13.67
C ARG A 77 -2.18 -7.49 -13.04
N GLY A 78 -0.90 -7.56 -12.69
CA GLY A 78 -0.19 -6.43 -12.07
C GLY A 78 -0.30 -5.13 -12.87
N GLU A 79 -0.43 -5.25 -14.20
CA GLU A 79 -0.69 -4.17 -15.15
C GLU A 79 -1.98 -3.35 -14.88
N ASP A 80 -3.00 -3.99 -14.30
CA ASP A 80 -4.31 -3.39 -14.01
C ASP A 80 -4.32 -2.61 -12.69
N ILE A 81 -3.35 -2.90 -11.82
CA ILE A 81 -3.20 -2.27 -10.50
C ILE A 81 -2.11 -1.20 -10.53
N LEU A 82 -1.04 -1.44 -11.29
CA LEU A 82 0.15 -0.60 -11.27
C LEU A 82 0.07 0.56 -12.28
N PRO A 83 0.66 1.72 -11.99
CA PRO A 83 1.39 2.03 -10.75
C PRO A 83 0.47 2.20 -9.53
N ALA A 84 0.99 1.91 -8.34
CA ALA A 84 0.23 1.95 -7.10
C ALA A 84 1.07 2.41 -5.89
N VAL A 85 0.39 2.88 -4.86
CA VAL A 85 0.96 3.08 -3.52
C VAL A 85 0.35 2.06 -2.57
N LEU A 86 1.19 1.34 -1.85
CA LEU A 86 0.77 0.39 -0.83
C LEU A 86 1.24 0.86 0.54
N ILE A 87 0.35 0.97 1.52
CA ILE A 87 0.71 1.31 2.90
C ILE A 87 0.27 0.19 3.83
N THR A 88 1.15 -0.19 4.77
CA THR A 88 0.83 -1.20 5.78
C THR A 88 1.50 -0.91 7.12
N ASN A 89 0.92 -1.46 8.18
CA ASN A 89 1.48 -1.49 9.54
C ASN A 89 2.21 -2.81 9.86
N ALA A 90 2.52 -3.66 8.88
CA ALA A 90 3.25 -4.91 9.09
C ALA A 90 4.55 -5.00 8.29
N HIS A 91 5.60 -5.48 8.97
CA HIS A 91 6.91 -5.69 8.38
C HIS A 91 6.90 -6.86 7.36
N PRO A 92 7.65 -6.80 6.24
CA PRO A 92 7.73 -7.89 5.27
C PRO A 92 8.03 -9.27 5.88
N SER A 93 8.89 -9.31 6.91
CA SER A 93 9.25 -10.55 7.61
C SER A 93 8.03 -11.27 8.18
N TYR A 94 6.96 -10.56 8.52
CA TYR A 94 5.69 -11.17 8.91
C TYR A 94 5.17 -12.13 7.82
N PHE A 95 5.13 -11.68 6.57
CA PHE A 95 4.59 -12.47 5.45
C PHE A 95 5.57 -13.56 5.00
N MET A 96 6.88 -13.31 5.11
CA MET A 96 7.91 -14.29 4.79
C MET A 96 7.95 -15.46 5.78
N GLU A 97 7.74 -15.18 7.08
CA GLU A 97 7.87 -16.16 8.15
C GLU A 97 6.53 -16.90 8.42
N ASN A 98 5.37 -16.32 8.05
CA ASN A 98 4.05 -16.86 8.36
C ASN A 98 3.28 -17.40 7.14
N ASN A 99 3.62 -18.61 6.68
CA ASN A 99 2.71 -19.45 5.88
C ASN A 99 1.54 -20.03 6.71
N HIS A 100 1.49 -19.76 8.03
CA HIS A 100 0.56 -20.39 8.99
C HIS A 100 -0.17 -19.41 9.95
N GLY A 101 -0.29 -18.13 9.60
CA GLY A 101 -1.15 -17.16 10.31
C GLY A 101 -0.42 -16.10 11.13
N TYR A 102 -1.17 -15.12 11.64
CA TYR A 102 -0.59 -13.89 12.20
C TYR A 102 0.06 -14.10 13.58
N SER A 103 1.32 -13.67 13.75
CA SER A 103 2.01 -13.62 15.04
C SER A 103 2.41 -12.19 15.43
N ARG A 104 1.87 -11.71 16.56
CA ARG A 104 2.11 -10.38 17.19
C ARG A 104 3.58 -10.08 17.53
N ARG A 105 4.48 -11.08 17.45
CA ARG A 105 5.90 -10.89 17.79
C ARG A 105 6.72 -10.27 16.65
N ASN A 106 6.17 -10.24 15.43
CA ASN A 106 6.88 -9.86 14.21
C ASN A 106 6.32 -8.58 13.56
N GLY A 107 5.39 -7.88 14.23
CA GLY A 107 4.76 -6.64 13.76
C GLY A 107 5.58 -5.37 14.01
N LEU A 108 5.09 -4.24 13.52
CA LEU A 108 5.67 -2.92 13.79
C LEU A 108 5.38 -2.41 15.20
N TYR A 109 6.12 -1.40 15.67
CA TYR A 109 6.13 -0.94 17.08
C TYR A 109 4.76 -0.49 17.61
N ARG A 110 3.91 0.09 16.76
CA ARG A 110 2.49 0.35 17.04
C ARG A 110 1.65 -0.53 16.13
N GLU A 111 1.38 -1.75 16.58
CA GLU A 111 0.22 -2.49 16.07
C GLU A 111 -1.04 -1.67 16.35
N SER A 112 -2.09 -1.88 15.55
CA SER A 112 -3.41 -1.39 15.92
C SER A 112 -3.75 -1.92 17.34
N LYS A 113 -4.55 -1.19 18.12
CA LYS A 113 -4.85 -1.58 19.52
C LYS A 113 -5.39 -3.03 19.64
N ASP A 114 -5.94 -3.56 18.55
CA ASP A 114 -6.52 -4.90 18.46
C ASP A 114 -5.58 -5.95 17.81
N GLY A 115 -4.40 -5.54 17.34
CA GLY A 115 -3.40 -6.42 16.71
C GLY A 115 -3.73 -6.80 15.27
N GLU A 116 -4.60 -6.04 14.61
CA GLU A 116 -5.01 -6.26 13.23
C GLU A 116 -4.01 -5.65 12.24
N LEU A 117 -3.57 -6.50 11.30
CA LEU A 117 -2.89 -6.06 10.08
C LEU A 117 -3.82 -5.14 9.29
N LYS A 118 -3.31 -3.99 8.91
CA LYS A 118 -3.97 -3.03 8.05
C LYS A 118 -3.12 -2.79 6.82
N LEU A 119 -3.77 -2.75 5.68
CA LEU A 119 -3.14 -2.52 4.40
C LEU A 119 -4.06 -1.66 3.55
N ILE A 120 -3.51 -0.61 2.95
CA ILE A 120 -4.21 0.27 2.00
C ILE A 120 -3.47 0.18 0.67
N LEU A 121 -4.12 -0.34 -0.36
CA LEU A 121 -3.61 -0.32 -1.74
C LEU A 121 -4.34 0.76 -2.54
N ILE A 122 -3.58 1.64 -3.18
CA ILE A 122 -4.08 2.76 -3.98
C ILE A 122 -3.55 2.63 -5.42
N PRO A 123 -4.32 2.00 -6.32
CA PRO A 123 -3.99 1.94 -7.75
C PRO A 123 -4.08 3.33 -8.39
N LEU A 124 -2.97 3.94 -8.78
CA LEU A 124 -2.95 5.33 -9.24
C LEU A 124 -3.83 5.54 -10.47
N LYS A 125 -3.85 4.60 -11.42
CA LYS A 125 -4.71 4.67 -12.61
C LYS A 125 -6.22 4.77 -12.32
N ARG A 126 -6.65 4.38 -11.11
CA ARG A 126 -8.05 4.47 -10.68
C ARG A 126 -8.37 5.74 -9.90
N PHE A 127 -7.36 6.31 -9.23
CA PHE A 127 -7.51 7.44 -8.31
C PHE A 127 -6.98 8.77 -8.87
N CYS A 128 -6.17 8.71 -9.92
CA CYS A 128 -5.50 9.85 -10.51
C CYS A 128 -5.61 9.80 -12.03
N SER A 129 -6.07 10.90 -12.61
CA SER A 129 -6.15 11.11 -14.06
C SER A 129 -4.91 11.82 -14.61
N ASN A 130 -4.10 12.44 -13.74
CA ASN A 130 -2.93 13.23 -14.11
C ASN A 130 -1.91 13.29 -12.94
N THR A 131 -0.73 13.83 -13.24
CA THR A 131 0.40 13.93 -12.30
C THR A 131 0.12 14.86 -11.12
N SER A 132 -0.67 15.93 -11.29
CA SER A 132 -1.06 16.83 -10.20
C SER A 132 -1.95 16.15 -9.16
N GLU A 133 -2.82 15.24 -9.60
CA GLU A 133 -3.64 14.41 -8.71
C GLU A 133 -2.78 13.41 -7.92
N VAL A 134 -1.70 12.87 -8.52
CA VAL A 134 -0.73 12.03 -7.80
C VAL A 134 -0.01 12.85 -6.71
N VAL A 135 0.39 14.08 -7.00
CA VAL A 135 1.01 14.97 -5.98
C VAL A 135 0.01 15.25 -4.86
N SER A 136 -1.23 15.57 -5.19
CA SER A 136 -2.30 15.83 -4.20
C SER A 136 -2.58 14.61 -3.32
N LEU A 137 -2.57 13.42 -3.92
CA LEU A 137 -2.69 12.13 -3.23
C LEU A 137 -1.56 11.93 -2.20
N ILE A 138 -0.31 12.16 -2.63
CA ILE A 138 0.88 12.07 -1.76
C ILE A 138 0.74 13.05 -0.59
N GLU A 139 0.35 14.30 -0.84
CA GLU A 139 0.21 15.30 0.22
C GLU A 139 -0.87 14.92 1.24
N LYS A 140 -2.02 14.41 0.80
CA LYS A 140 -3.06 13.88 1.69
C LYS A 140 -2.54 12.71 2.54
N LEU A 141 -1.85 11.75 1.91
CA LEU A 141 -1.27 10.59 2.60
C LEU A 141 -0.33 11.04 3.71
N PHE A 142 0.62 11.92 3.38
CA PHE A 142 1.64 12.36 4.33
C PHE A 142 1.09 13.28 5.41
N THR A 143 0.03 14.04 5.14
CA THR A 143 -0.69 14.79 6.19
C THR A 143 -1.24 13.85 7.27
N ASP A 144 -1.76 12.68 6.89
CA ASP A 144 -2.30 11.71 7.86
C ASP A 144 -1.18 10.98 8.63
N ILE A 145 -0.05 10.72 7.98
CA ILE A 145 1.16 10.16 8.61
C ILE A 145 1.75 11.15 9.63
N GLU A 146 1.87 12.42 9.28
CA GLU A 146 2.36 13.49 10.18
C GLU A 146 1.44 13.67 11.39
N ALA A 147 0.13 13.49 11.20
CA ALA A 147 -0.84 13.49 12.28
C ALA A 147 -0.83 12.19 13.12
N GLY A 148 -0.04 11.18 12.74
CA GLY A 148 0.08 9.91 13.46
C GLY A 148 -1.22 9.11 13.50
N LYS A 149 -2.07 9.22 12.46
CA LYS A 149 -3.38 8.56 12.41
C LYS A 149 -3.26 7.06 12.24
N ASP A 150 -4.24 6.32 12.76
CA ASP A 150 -4.37 4.91 12.38
C ASP A 150 -4.73 4.78 10.89
N LEU A 151 -4.28 3.72 10.21
CA LEU A 151 -4.55 3.51 8.79
C LEU A 151 -6.05 3.51 8.44
N SER A 152 -6.92 3.03 9.33
CA SER A 152 -8.39 3.09 9.15
C SER A 152 -8.94 4.52 9.17
N GLU A 153 -8.17 5.48 9.69
CA GLU A 153 -8.58 6.87 9.82
C GLU A 153 -8.09 7.77 8.70
N PHE A 154 -7.27 7.24 7.78
CA PHE A 154 -6.72 8.00 6.67
C PHE A 154 -7.85 8.61 5.83
N LYS A 155 -7.70 9.86 5.42
CA LYS A 155 -8.70 10.59 4.63
C LYS A 155 -8.99 9.88 3.32
N ILE A 156 -7.98 9.26 2.72
CA ILE A 156 -8.18 8.46 1.51
C ILE A 156 -9.07 7.23 1.72
N ALA A 157 -9.11 6.69 2.95
CA ALA A 157 -10.06 5.64 3.32
C ALA A 157 -11.47 6.19 3.56
N LYS A 158 -11.60 7.46 4.00
CA LYS A 158 -12.89 8.08 4.38
C LYS A 158 -13.60 8.83 3.24
N GLU A 159 -12.88 9.48 2.33
CA GLU A 159 -13.45 10.15 1.15
C GLU A 159 -14.21 9.17 0.24
N THR A 160 -13.92 7.87 0.37
CA THR A 160 -14.63 6.74 -0.24
C THR A 160 -16.06 6.50 0.30
N GLN A 161 -16.45 7.08 1.44
CA GLN A 161 -17.76 6.81 2.07
C GLN A 161 -18.84 7.86 1.84
N LYS A 162 -18.54 9.03 1.24
CA LYS A 162 -19.47 10.19 1.21
C LYS A 162 -19.96 10.62 -0.19
N GLY A 163 -19.97 9.72 -1.17
CA GLY A 163 -20.52 9.96 -2.51
C GLY A 163 -21.84 9.24 -2.75
N ILE A 164 -22.84 9.96 -3.26
CA ILE A 164 -24.24 9.57 -3.51
C ILE A 164 -24.35 8.26 -4.32
N GLY A 165 -25.09 7.28 -3.77
CA GLY A 165 -25.51 6.07 -4.48
C GLY A 165 -24.61 4.85 -4.28
N SER A 166 -24.90 4.06 -3.25
CA SER A 166 -24.65 2.60 -3.17
C SER A 166 -23.50 2.04 -4.03
N ALA A 167 -22.32 1.95 -3.40
CA ALA A 167 -21.14 1.17 -3.80
C ALA A 167 -20.44 1.66 -5.09
N ILE A 168 -19.21 2.15 -4.98
CA ILE A 168 -17.94 1.58 -5.54
C ILE A 168 -17.01 2.84 -5.64
N VAL A 169 -15.75 2.93 -5.20
CA VAL A 169 -14.62 1.98 -5.26
C VAL A 169 -13.59 2.22 -4.14
N ASP A 170 -13.07 1.10 -3.66
CA ASP A 170 -12.07 0.82 -2.65
C ASP A 170 -10.71 1.54 -2.79
N ALA A 171 -10.36 2.41 -1.83
CA ALA A 171 -9.03 2.25 -1.24
C ALA A 171 -9.12 0.91 -0.51
N LEU A 172 -8.48 -0.14 -1.04
CA LEU A 172 -8.62 -1.49 -0.48
C LEU A 172 -8.00 -1.48 0.91
N ILE A 173 -8.82 -1.24 1.94
CA ILE A 173 -8.48 -1.57 3.33
C ILE A 173 -8.59 -3.09 3.40
N LEU A 174 -7.47 -3.76 3.21
CA LEU A 174 -7.40 -5.21 3.35
C LEU A 174 -7.15 -5.52 4.84
N GLU A 175 -8.19 -5.98 5.51
CA GLU A 175 -8.08 -6.72 6.77
C GLU A 175 -7.86 -8.20 6.42
N PRO A 176 -6.76 -8.86 6.82
CA PRO A 176 -6.60 -10.28 6.55
C PRO A 176 -7.59 -11.09 7.38
N ASN A 177 -8.32 -11.96 6.70
CA ASN A 177 -8.92 -13.09 7.39
C ASN A 177 -7.80 -14.01 7.85
N ILE A 178 -7.66 -14.12 9.18
CA ILE A 178 -6.59 -14.82 9.92
C ILE A 178 -6.65 -16.37 9.75
N SER A 179 -7.27 -16.87 8.68
CA SER A 179 -7.56 -18.30 8.42
C SER A 179 -6.81 -18.89 7.22
N GLY A 180 -5.73 -18.24 6.74
CA GLY A 180 -4.88 -18.81 5.69
C GLY A 180 -5.44 -18.75 4.26
N VAL A 181 -6.49 -17.97 4.02
CA VAL A 181 -7.04 -17.74 2.68
C VAL A 181 -6.48 -16.42 2.15
N GLY A 182 -5.62 -16.50 1.14
CA GLY A 182 -5.05 -15.32 0.50
C GLY A 182 -6.08 -14.42 -0.16
N PHE A 183 -5.72 -13.14 -0.33
CA PHE A 183 -6.62 -12.13 -0.85
C PHE A 183 -6.86 -12.32 -2.34
N SER A 184 -8.12 -12.35 -2.75
CA SER A 184 -8.50 -12.34 -4.17
C SER A 184 -9.31 -11.10 -4.50
N PHE A 185 -8.78 -10.28 -5.39
CA PHE A 185 -9.40 -9.06 -5.91
C PHE A 185 -10.50 -9.35 -6.94
N LYS A 186 -10.72 -10.60 -7.37
CA LYS A 186 -11.80 -10.99 -8.31
C LYS A 186 -13.22 -10.64 -7.84
N LYS A 187 -13.42 -10.29 -6.56
CA LYS A 187 -14.68 -9.68 -6.09
C LYS A 187 -14.92 -8.25 -6.65
N LEU A 188 -13.90 -7.58 -7.18
CA LEU A 188 -14.02 -6.29 -7.86
C LEU A 188 -14.66 -6.39 -9.26
N GLY A 189 -14.47 -7.50 -9.99
CA GLY A 189 -14.99 -7.66 -11.35
C GLY A 189 -16.44 -8.17 -11.43
N SER A 190 -16.93 -8.87 -10.40
CA SER A 190 -18.24 -9.55 -10.46
C SER A 190 -19.46 -8.64 -10.26
N PHE A 191 -19.28 -7.36 -9.93
CA PHE A 191 -20.39 -6.40 -9.81
C PHE A 191 -20.72 -5.64 -11.10
N LEU A 192 -19.92 -5.80 -12.16
CA LEU A 192 -20.15 -5.16 -13.48
C LEU A 192 -20.71 -6.12 -14.54
N GLY A 193 -21.05 -7.36 -14.17
CA GLY A 193 -21.59 -8.38 -15.09
C GLY A 193 -23.09 -8.69 -14.96
N LYS A 194 -23.85 -7.92 -14.18
CA LYS A 194 -25.32 -8.04 -14.08
C LYS A 194 -26.01 -6.69 -14.24
N GLY A 195 -25.71 -6.03 -15.35
CA GLY A 195 -26.57 -5.03 -15.97
C GLY A 195 -26.74 -5.43 -17.42
N ARG A 196 -27.79 -6.21 -17.69
CA ARG A 196 -28.33 -6.35 -19.05
C ARG A 196 -28.92 -5.02 -19.48
#